data_AF-A0A8T6IJ81-F1
#
_entry.id   AF-A0A8T6IJ81-F1
#
_cell.length_a   1.000
_cell.length_b   1.000
_cell.length_c   1.000
_cell.angle_alpha   90.00
_cell.angle_beta   90.00
_cell.angle_gamma   90.00
#
_symmetry.space_group_name_H-M   'P 1'
#
loop_
_entity.id
_entity.type
_entity.pdbx_description
1 polymer ?
#
loop_
_entity_poly.entity_id
_entity_poly.type
_entity_poly.pdbx_seq_one_letter_code
_entity_poly.pdbx_strand_id
1 'polypeptide(L)' 'MGDGILILGGIAFWLLAGLCYFRRDWVWRLYSLEPRWRKDNPERTEAWDAKTRRSAFIFALLGLVFVALGLLI' A
#
# COMPACT_ATOMS: atom_id res chain seq x y z
N MET A 1 18.53 12.13 -14.00
CA MET A 1 17.29 12.70 -13.42
C MET A 1 16.19 11.65 -13.22
N GLY A 2 16.21 10.49 -13.91
CA GLY A 2 15.22 9.42 -13.72
C GLY A 2 15.45 8.54 -12.48
N ASP A 3 16.70 8.35 -12.04
CA ASP A 3 17.06 7.37 -11.00
C ASP A 3 16.53 7.78 -9.62
N GLY A 4 16.54 9.07 -9.32
CA GLY A 4 15.94 9.61 -8.10
C GLY A 4 14.42 9.37 -8.03
N ILE A 5 13.72 9.39 -9.17
CA ILE A 5 12.27 9.13 -9.21
C ILE A 5 11.99 7.65 -8.92
N LEU A 6 12.82 6.74 -9.43
CA LEU A 6 12.69 5.30 -9.17
C LEU A 6 12.95 4.95 -7.71
N ILE A 7 13.98 5.56 -7.09
CA ILE A 7 14.28 5.38 -5.67
C ILE A 7 13.15 5.95 -4.80
N LEU A 8 12.65 7.15 -5.10
CA LEU A 8 11.52 7.76 -4.38
C LEU A 8 10.23 6.94 -4.54
N GLY A 9 9.96 6.42 -5.74
CA GLY A 9 8.86 5.50 -6.00
C GLY A 9 8.98 4.22 -5.17
N GLY A 10 10.19 3.66 -5.10
CA GLY A 10 10.50 2.54 -4.23
C GLY A 10 10.13 2.81 -2.77
N ILE A 11 10.65 3.90 -2.20
CA ILE A 11 10.35 4.30 -0.81
C ILE A 11 8.84 4.47 -0.59
N ALA A 12 8.13 5.13 -1.52
CA ALA A 12 6.68 5.30 -1.42
C ALA A 12 5.94 3.95 -1.38
N PHE A 13 6.32 2.99 -2.22
CA PHE A 13 5.74 1.66 -2.21
C PHE A 13 6.03 0.89 -0.91
N TRP A 14 7.23 1.01 -0.36
CA TRP A 14 7.57 0.42 0.95
C TRP A 14 6.77 1.03 2.10
N LEU A 15 6.55 2.36 2.08
CA LEU A 15 5.70 3.04 3.06
C LEU A 15 4.25 2.56 2.96
N LEU A 16 3.69 2.42 1.75
CA LEU A 16 2.35 1.87 1.53
C LEU A 16 2.24 0.42 2.00
N ALA A 17 3.26 -0.40 1.73
CA ALA A 17 3.33 -1.77 2.21
C ALA A 17 3.29 -1.83 3.75
N GLY A 18 4.11 -1.02 4.41
CA GLY A 18 4.13 -0.90 5.86
C GLY A 18 2.79 -0.43 6.43
N LEU A 19 2.17 0.56 5.80
CA LEU A 19 0.86 1.08 6.21
C LEU A 19 -0.22 0.00 6.11
N CYS A 20 -0.27 -0.74 5.00
CA CYS A 20 -1.20 -1.84 4.77
C CYS A 20 -0.95 -3.06 5.67
N TYR A 21 0.27 -3.26 6.17
CA TYR A 21 0.56 -4.39 7.05
C TYR A 21 0.33 -4.06 8.53
N PHE A 22 0.97 -2.99 9.02
CA PHE A 22 1.02 -2.63 10.45
C PHE A 22 -0.10 -1.69 10.89
N ARG A 23 -0.58 -0.81 9.99
CA ARG A 23 -1.55 0.25 10.32
C ARG A 23 -2.87 0.06 9.57
N ARG A 24 -3.35 -1.17 9.49
CA ARG A 24 -4.62 -1.53 8.83
C ARG A 24 -5.82 -0.73 9.33
N ASP A 25 -5.89 -0.43 10.62
CA ASP A 25 -6.94 0.46 11.16
C ASP A 25 -6.95 1.84 10.53
N TRP A 26 -5.78 2.41 10.25
CA TRP A 26 -5.66 3.72 9.61
C TRP A 26 -6.09 3.65 8.15
N VAL A 27 -5.71 2.59 7.45
CA VAL A 27 -6.12 2.35 6.05
C VAL A 27 -7.63 2.21 5.98
N TRP A 28 -8.24 1.44 6.88
CA TRP A 28 -9.69 1.30 6.97
C TRP A 28 -10.37 2.66 7.24
N ARG A 29 -9.86 3.44 8.19
CA ARG A 29 -10.38 4.79 8.48
C ARG A 29 -10.30 5.70 7.26
N LEU A 30 -9.19 5.68 6.53
CA LEU A 30 -9.01 6.47 5.31
C LEU A 30 -10.05 6.11 4.24
N TYR A 31 -10.25 4.82 3.99
CA TYR A 31 -11.30 4.34 3.07
C TYR A 31 -12.72 4.65 3.57
N SER A 32 -12.95 4.65 4.88
CA SER A 32 -14.24 4.98 5.48
C SER A 32 -14.65 6.46 5.36
N LEU A 33 -13.71 7.32 4.97
CA LEU A 33 -14.02 8.71 4.61
C LEU A 33 -14.78 8.78 3.28
N GLU A 34 -14.66 7.76 2.43
CA GLU A 34 -15.44 7.67 1.20
C GLU A 34 -16.87 7.19 1.51
N PRO A 35 -17.90 8.06 1.36
CA PRO A 35 -19.23 7.76 1.87
C PRO A 35 -19.88 6.53 1.21
N ARG A 36 -19.59 6.30 -0.07
CA ARG A 36 -20.05 5.11 -0.81
C ARG A 36 -19.43 3.84 -0.25
N TRP A 37 -18.12 3.86 -0.03
CA TRP A 37 -17.39 2.70 0.46
C TRP A 37 -17.88 2.24 1.84
N ARG A 38 -18.16 3.20 2.74
CA ARG A 38 -18.67 2.92 4.09
C ARG A 38 -20.10 2.38 4.09
N LYS A 39 -20.91 2.75 3.09
CA LYS A 39 -22.26 2.20 2.89
C LYS A 39 -22.20 0.71 2.53
N ASP A 40 -21.22 0.34 1.70
CA ASP A 40 -21.03 -1.05 1.27
C ASP A 40 -20.21 -1.88 2.27
N ASN A 41 -19.42 -1.24 3.13
CA ASN A 41 -18.53 -1.87 4.12
C ASN A 41 -18.69 -1.18 5.48
N PRO A 42 -19.83 -1.39 6.18
CA PRO A 42 -20.12 -0.71 7.44
C PRO A 42 -19.14 -1.12 8.56
N GLU A 43 -18.62 -2.35 8.50
CA GLU A 43 -17.70 -2.91 9.49
C GLU A 43 -16.42 -3.44 8.84
N ARG A 44 -15.33 -3.45 9.62
CA ARG A 44 -14.07 -4.04 9.21
C ARG A 44 -14.16 -5.57 9.35
N THR A 45 -14.07 -6.28 8.23
CA THR A 45 -14.15 -7.75 8.19
C THR A 45 -12.76 -8.40 8.12
N GLU A 46 -12.67 -9.67 8.52
CA GLU A 46 -11.45 -10.47 8.36
C GLU A 46 -11.04 -10.63 6.88
N ALA A 47 -12.02 -10.69 5.98
CA ALA A 47 -11.79 -10.74 4.53
C ALA A 47 -11.11 -9.46 4.03
N TRP A 48 -11.53 -8.29 4.52
CA TRP A 48 -10.86 -7.02 4.22
C TRP A 48 -9.42 -7.02 4.76
N ASP A 49 -9.21 -7.52 5.97
CA ASP A 49 -7.87 -7.64 6.56
C ASP A 49 -6.92 -8.54 5.79
N ALA A 50 -7.43 -9.65 5.27
CA ALA A 50 -6.67 -10.56 4.42
C ALA A 50 -6.33 -9.89 3.08
N LYS A 51 -7.29 -9.18 2.47
CA LYS A 51 -7.07 -8.41 1.24
C LYS A 51 -6.01 -7.32 1.44
N THR A 52 -6.10 -6.54 2.52
CA THR A 52 -5.14 -5.47 2.83
C THR A 52 -3.74 -6.02 3.10
N ARG A 53 -3.61 -7.17 3.77
CA ARG A 53 -2.32 -7.88 3.89
C ARG A 53 -1.77 -8.31 2.53
N ARG A 54 -2.61 -8.83 1.64
CA ARG A 54 -2.20 -9.17 0.27
C ARG A 54 -1.70 -7.94 -0.49
N SER A 55 -2.40 -6.81 -0.38
CA SER A 55 -1.97 -5.53 -0.96
C SER A 55 -0.62 -5.06 -0.41
N ALA A 56 -0.35 -5.25 0.89
CA ALA A 56 0.96 -4.92 1.45
C ALA A 56 2.11 -5.69 0.76
N PHE A 57 1.93 -6.99 0.51
CA PHE A 57 2.93 -7.78 -0.22
C PHE A 57 3.12 -7.31 -1.66
N ILE A 58 2.03 -6.94 -2.34
CA ILE A 58 2.10 -6.41 -3.71
C ILE A 58 2.89 -5.09 -3.73
N PHE A 59 2.61 -4.18 -2.79
CA PHE A 59 3.36 -2.92 -2.69
C PHE A 59 4.83 -3.14 -2.34
N ALA A 60 5.14 -4.07 -1.43
CA ALA A 60 6.54 -4.41 -1.12
C ALA A 60 7.28 -4.94 -2.36
N LEU A 61 6.63 -5.80 -3.16
CA LEU A 61 7.20 -6.33 -4.39
C LEU A 61 7.43 -5.21 -5.43
N LEU A 62 6.47 -4.30 -5.61
CA LEU A 62 6.64 -3.15 -6.49
C LEU A 62 7.78 -2.24 -6.04
N GLY A 63 7.92 -2.03 -4.72
CA GLY A 63 9.03 -1.29 -4.14
C GLY A 63 10.38 -1.94 -4.44
N LEU A 64 10.49 -3.26 -4.33
CA LEU A 64 11.68 -4.01 -4.72
C LEU A 64 12.03 -3.84 -6.20
N VAL A 65 11.03 -3.96 -7.08
CA VAL A 65 11.22 -3.79 -8.53
C VAL A 65 11.70 -2.37 -8.87
N PHE A 66 11.11 -1.35 -8.25
CA PHE A 66 11.51 0.04 -8.46
C PHE A 66 12.95 0.31 -8.01
N VAL A 67 13.34 -0.21 -6.85
CA VAL A 67 14.74 -0.10 -6.37
C VAL A 67 15.69 -0.84 -7.31
N ALA A 68 15.34 -2.06 -7.75
CA ALA A 68 16.17 -2.82 -8.68
C ALA A 68 16.35 -2.08 -10.02
N LEU A 69 15.28 -1.50 -10.57
CA LEU A 69 15.35 -0.70 -11.79
C LEU A 69 16.19 0.57 -11.60
N GLY A 70 16.06 1.26 -10.46
CA GLY A 70 16.85 2.45 -10.15
C GLY A 70 18.33 2.18 -9.87
N LEU A 71 18.73 0.93 -9.63
CA LEU A 71 20.13 0.52 -9.50
C LEU A 71 20.76 0.03 -10.82
N LEU A 72 19.92 -0.31 -11.82
CA LEU A 72 20.34 -0.82 -13.12
C LEU A 72 20.55 0.28 -14.17
N ILE A 73 19.98 1.47 -13.93
CA ILE A 73 20.04 2.66 -14.79
C ILE A 73 20.98 3.66 -14.13
#